data_AF-A0A7X2TPU9-F1
#
_entry.id   AF-A0A7X2TPU9-F1
#
_cell.length_a   1.000
_cell.length_b   1.000
_cell.length_c   1.000
_cell.angle_alpha   90.00
_cell.angle_beta   90.00
_cell.angle_gamma   90.00
#
_symmetry.space_group_name_H-M   'P 1'
#
loop_
_entity.id
_entity.type
_entity.pdbx_description
1 polymer ?
#
loop_
_entity_poly.entity_id
_entity_poly.type
_entity_poly.pdbx_seq_one_letter_code
_entity_poly.pdbx_strand_id
1 'polypeptide(L)'
;MKGRLKGVFSALADVFNPTIPAFIVAGLAMGFANLLVQIYPDIDSVKSIGVIYHLLLLINNSFTPFLTCWIGYLATKRFGGTPILGGMLGMMTIIGEIDQISSLLNITSILYQGTGGVIAAFIGSFILSKVELFLRKHMLPSLDMVLTPLLAIIITVLPYVLFIMPISGAISSVLCFLMDKVSFTDSIVMNIVVGFICAAIFLPINVAGLQHGIIALYPIQLEKYGFITLYPVFAMAGAGQVGAGLGIWFLSRKANNLKLSNVAFSAAIPGTMGVAGPLIYTVTLPHPKAFIASCLGAGIGGAVIKCFNIVSTGWGPSGILALFMMDGPKGPFNALFIYLLGLIISATAGFILSLIILKPSDLEEHSTKR
;
A
#
# COMPACT_ATOMS: atom_id res chain seq x y z
N MET A 1 -19.26 -10.12 -17.33
CA MET A 1 -18.55 -10.04 -16.02
C MET A 1 -17.25 -9.21 -16.02
N LYS A 2 -16.47 -9.13 -17.11
CA LYS A 2 -15.18 -8.39 -17.14
C LYS A 2 -15.26 -6.86 -16.95
N GLY A 3 -16.42 -6.23 -17.16
CA GLY A 3 -16.60 -4.77 -17.01
C GLY A 3 -16.88 -4.29 -15.57
N ARG A 4 -17.63 -5.06 -14.75
CA ARG A 4 -18.02 -4.65 -13.38
C ARG A 4 -16.85 -4.78 -12.38
N LEU A 5 -16.01 -5.81 -12.50
CA LEU A 5 -14.81 -5.96 -11.66
C LEU A 5 -13.80 -4.82 -11.89
N LYS A 6 -13.55 -4.42 -13.15
CA LYS A 6 -12.72 -3.25 -13.46
C LYS A 6 -13.23 -1.97 -12.79
N GLY A 7 -14.56 -1.79 -12.71
CA GLY A 7 -15.18 -0.63 -12.06
C GLY A 7 -14.91 -0.56 -10.55
N VAL A 8 -14.97 -1.70 -9.84
CA VAL A 8 -14.73 -1.73 -8.38
C VAL A 8 -13.27 -1.46 -8.05
N PHE A 9 -12.32 -2.09 -8.76
CA PHE A 9 -10.90 -1.83 -8.55
C PHE A 9 -10.49 -0.41 -8.93
N SER A 10 -11.09 0.15 -9.99
CA SER A 10 -10.91 1.56 -10.35
C SER A 10 -11.44 2.49 -9.26
N ALA A 11 -12.61 2.21 -8.69
CA ALA A 11 -13.17 3.03 -7.61
C ALA A 11 -12.29 3.00 -6.35
N LEU A 12 -11.74 1.84 -5.99
CA LEU A 12 -10.77 1.74 -4.89
C LEU A 12 -9.50 2.54 -5.22
N ALA A 13 -8.95 2.41 -6.43
CA ALA A 13 -7.77 3.17 -6.85
C ALA A 13 -8.01 4.69 -6.77
N ASP A 14 -9.16 5.17 -7.24
CA ASP A 14 -9.51 6.59 -7.21
C ASP A 14 -9.62 7.15 -5.77
N VAL A 15 -9.96 6.29 -4.81
CA VAL A 15 -10.05 6.66 -3.38
C VAL A 15 -8.70 6.58 -2.68
N PHE A 16 -7.87 5.58 -2.98
CA PHE A 16 -6.58 5.41 -2.30
C PHE A 16 -5.45 6.24 -2.93
N ASN A 17 -5.44 6.47 -4.24
CA ASN A 17 -4.34 7.21 -4.88
C ASN A 17 -4.10 8.61 -4.26
N PRO A 18 -5.14 9.41 -3.95
CA PRO A 18 -4.94 10.71 -3.29
C PRO A 18 -4.38 10.61 -1.87
N THR A 19 -4.50 9.45 -1.20
CA THR A 19 -3.99 9.24 0.16
C THR A 19 -2.51 8.87 0.22
N ILE A 20 -1.93 8.41 -0.90
CA ILE A 20 -0.53 7.91 -0.95
C ILE A 20 0.47 8.93 -0.38
N PRO A 21 0.45 10.23 -0.73
CA PRO A 21 1.39 11.20 -0.16
C PRO A 21 1.32 11.29 1.37
N ALA A 22 0.12 11.22 1.93
CA ALA A 22 -0.06 11.27 3.37
C ALA A 22 0.43 9.99 4.07
N PHE A 23 0.26 8.82 3.45
CA PHE A 23 0.85 7.57 3.93
C PHE A 23 2.37 7.60 3.96
N ILE A 24 3.01 8.20 2.95
CA ILE A 24 4.45 8.37 2.90
C ILE A 24 4.92 9.21 4.08
N VAL A 25 4.30 10.37 4.30
CA VAL A 25 4.67 11.29 5.38
C VAL A 25 4.45 10.66 6.75
N ALA A 26 3.27 10.07 7.00
CA ALA A 26 2.94 9.44 8.27
C ALA A 26 3.85 8.23 8.57
N GLY A 27 4.04 7.36 7.58
CA GLY A 27 4.86 6.16 7.70
C GLY A 27 6.35 6.47 7.87
N LEU A 28 6.90 7.46 7.15
CA LEU A 28 8.28 7.92 7.36
C LEU A 28 8.46 8.56 8.74
N ALA A 29 7.50 9.37 9.18
CA ALA A 29 7.55 9.99 10.50
C ALA A 29 7.57 8.92 11.62
N MET A 30 6.69 7.92 11.54
CA MET A 30 6.69 6.76 12.44
C MET A 30 8.01 5.98 12.36
N GLY A 31 8.53 5.75 11.15
CA GLY A 31 9.80 5.08 10.92
C GLY A 31 10.99 5.76 11.60
N PHE A 32 11.13 7.08 11.41
CA PHE A 32 12.15 7.87 12.10
C PHE A 32 11.95 7.88 13.61
N ALA A 33 10.70 7.96 14.09
CA ALA A 33 10.41 7.91 15.53
C ALA A 33 10.87 6.58 16.15
N ASN A 34 10.60 5.46 15.49
CA ASN A 34 11.02 4.13 15.94
C ASN A 34 12.55 3.99 15.95
N LEU A 35 13.24 4.54 14.94
CA LEU A 35 14.71 4.58 14.93
C LEU A 35 15.25 5.41 16.10
N LEU A 36 14.68 6.57 16.39
CA LEU A 36 15.13 7.41 17.50
C LEU A 36 15.01 6.70 18.86
N VAL A 37 13.87 6.04 19.14
CA VAL A 37 13.67 5.29 20.39
C VAL A 37 14.63 4.10 20.48
N GLN A 38 15.02 3.50 19.35
CA GLN A 38 16.02 2.44 19.38
C GLN A 38 17.43 2.93 19.73
N ILE A 39 17.83 4.14 19.30
CA ILE A 39 19.13 4.74 19.66
C ILE A 39 19.09 5.31 21.08
N TYR A 40 17.98 5.94 21.44
CA TYR A 40 17.76 6.60 22.73
C TYR A 40 16.53 5.99 23.42
N PRO A 41 16.69 4.83 24.11
CA PRO A 41 15.58 4.16 24.77
C PRO A 41 14.87 5.01 25.83
N ASP A 42 15.62 5.89 26.50
CA ASP A 42 15.09 6.89 27.43
C ASP A 42 15.02 8.25 26.73
N ILE A 43 14.12 8.36 25.73
CA ILE A 43 14.09 9.50 24.81
C ILE A 43 13.75 10.83 25.50
N ASP A 44 13.06 10.76 26.63
CA ASP A 44 12.65 11.92 27.44
C ASP A 44 13.80 12.49 28.28
N SER A 45 14.86 11.70 28.51
CA SER A 45 16.07 12.17 29.19
C SER A 45 16.82 13.24 28.40
N VAL A 46 16.75 13.19 27.07
CA VAL A 46 17.35 14.17 26.16
C VAL A 46 16.25 15.04 25.55
N LYS A 47 15.91 16.14 26.25
CA LYS A 47 14.78 17.03 25.91
C LYS A 47 14.66 17.38 24.43
N SER A 48 15.76 17.70 23.75
CA SER A 48 15.74 18.05 22.32
C SER A 48 15.34 16.88 21.42
N ILE A 49 15.78 15.66 21.74
CA ILE A 49 15.44 14.43 20.99
C ILE A 49 14.01 14.02 21.31
N GLY A 50 13.59 14.10 22.57
CA GLY A 50 12.20 13.87 22.98
C GLY A 50 11.21 14.78 22.23
N VAL A 51 11.53 16.08 22.08
CA VAL A 51 10.71 17.00 21.27
C VAL A 51 10.61 16.55 19.81
N ILE A 52 11.73 16.18 19.18
CA ILE A 52 11.72 15.70 17.78
C ILE A 52 10.89 14.41 17.65
N TYR A 53 11.06 13.47 18.57
CA TYR A 53 10.29 12.23 18.60
C TYR A 53 8.78 12.49 18.70
N HIS A 54 8.34 13.35 19.62
CA HIS A 54 6.93 13.68 19.75
C HIS A 54 6.38 14.47 18.56
N LEU A 55 7.19 15.32 17.90
CA LEU A 55 6.81 15.96 16.64
C LEU A 55 6.59 14.94 15.52
N LEU A 56 7.45 13.91 15.43
CA LEU A 56 7.29 12.82 14.46
C LEU A 56 6.02 12.00 14.74
N LEU A 57 5.77 11.65 16.01
CA LEU A 57 4.53 10.99 16.39
C LEU A 57 3.29 11.85 16.11
N LEU A 58 3.36 13.16 16.34
CA LEU A 58 2.28 14.09 16.03
C LEU A 58 1.94 14.06 14.53
N ILE A 59 2.96 14.07 13.66
CA ILE A 59 2.78 13.95 12.21
C ILE A 59 2.08 12.62 11.87
N ASN A 60 2.56 11.49 12.40
CA ASN A 60 1.92 10.19 12.15
C ASN A 60 0.45 10.16 12.66
N ASN A 61 0.24 10.61 13.89
CA ASN A 61 -1.06 10.55 14.56
C ASN A 61 -2.09 11.54 13.99
N SER A 62 -1.65 12.52 13.20
CA SER A 62 -2.57 13.39 12.44
C SER A 62 -3.27 12.66 11.29
N PHE A 63 -2.75 11.51 10.85
CA PHE A 63 -3.24 10.79 9.69
C PHE A 63 -3.69 9.36 10.00
N THR A 64 -2.82 8.55 10.61
CA THR A 64 -3.04 7.11 10.78
C THR A 64 -4.33 6.76 11.55
N PRO A 65 -4.63 7.38 12.70
CA PRO A 65 -5.88 7.12 13.43
C PRO A 65 -7.13 7.54 12.65
N PHE A 66 -7.02 8.57 11.82
CA PHE A 66 -8.12 9.16 11.06
C PHE A 66 -8.28 8.56 9.66
N LEU A 67 -7.68 7.39 9.41
CA LEU A 67 -7.65 6.82 8.07
C LEU A 67 -9.05 6.55 7.52
N THR A 68 -9.96 6.05 8.35
CA THR A 68 -11.37 5.82 7.99
C THR A 68 -12.07 7.12 7.59
N CYS A 69 -11.74 8.25 8.23
CA CYS A 69 -12.24 9.58 7.87
C CYS A 69 -11.79 9.99 6.46
N TRP A 70 -10.49 9.92 6.19
CA TRP A 70 -9.94 10.31 4.88
C TRP A 70 -10.50 9.45 3.75
N ILE A 71 -10.64 8.15 3.99
CA ILE A 71 -11.24 7.23 3.01
C ILE A 71 -12.73 7.55 2.83
N GLY A 72 -13.48 7.80 3.89
CA GLY A 72 -14.88 8.15 3.78
C GLY A 72 -15.11 9.45 3.00
N TYR A 73 -14.25 10.45 3.24
CA TYR A 73 -14.26 11.72 2.51
C TYR A 73 -14.03 11.49 1.00
N LEU A 74 -12.96 10.78 0.65
CA LEU A 74 -12.58 10.55 -0.75
C LEU A 74 -13.56 9.62 -1.48
N ALA A 75 -14.08 8.59 -0.81
CA ALA A 75 -15.11 7.72 -1.35
C ALA A 75 -16.40 8.49 -1.66
N THR A 76 -16.87 9.31 -0.72
CA THR A 76 -18.08 10.12 -0.93
C THR A 76 -17.89 11.13 -2.06
N LYS A 77 -16.72 11.77 -2.13
CA LYS A 77 -16.34 12.62 -3.26
C LYS A 77 -16.38 11.88 -4.59
N ARG A 78 -15.89 10.64 -4.63
CA ARG A 78 -15.88 9.81 -5.84
C ARG A 78 -17.30 9.42 -6.29
N PHE A 79 -18.19 9.13 -5.35
CA PHE A 79 -19.56 8.70 -5.64
C PHE A 79 -20.55 9.86 -5.86
N GLY A 80 -20.10 11.11 -5.70
CA GLY A 80 -20.86 12.32 -5.99
C GLY A 80 -21.69 12.85 -4.82
N GLY A 81 -21.51 12.32 -3.60
CA GLY A 81 -22.09 12.88 -2.38
C GLY A 81 -21.24 14.02 -1.80
N THR A 82 -21.70 14.58 -0.68
CA THR A 82 -21.01 15.65 0.05
C THR A 82 -19.82 15.07 0.85
N PRO A 83 -18.56 15.36 0.48
CA PRO A 83 -17.39 14.67 1.02
C PRO A 83 -17.25 14.75 2.56
N ILE A 84 -17.59 15.90 3.16
CA ILE A 84 -17.45 16.08 4.60
C ILE A 84 -18.36 15.13 5.40
N LEU A 85 -19.54 14.77 4.87
CA LEU A 85 -20.44 13.80 5.50
C LEU A 85 -19.86 12.39 5.47
N GLY A 86 -19.18 12.03 4.38
CA GLY A 86 -18.41 10.79 4.28
C GLY A 86 -17.28 10.70 5.28
N GLY A 87 -16.52 11.79 5.45
CA GLY A 87 -15.48 11.88 6.46
C GLY A 87 -16.03 11.73 7.87
N MET A 88 -17.16 12.38 8.16
CA MET A 88 -17.87 12.24 9.43
C MET A 88 -18.31 10.80 9.71
N LEU A 89 -18.89 10.12 8.71
CA LEU A 89 -19.26 8.71 8.81
C LEU A 89 -18.03 7.80 9.03
N GLY A 90 -16.91 8.09 8.37
CA GLY A 90 -15.63 7.43 8.63
C GLY A 90 -15.15 7.60 10.07
N MET A 91 -15.20 8.82 10.61
CA MET A 91 -14.82 9.12 12.00
C MET A 91 -15.67 8.39 13.03
N MET A 92 -16.97 8.16 12.77
CA MET A 92 -17.83 7.41 13.70
C MET A 92 -17.28 6.01 14.01
N THR A 93 -16.55 5.39 13.08
CA THR A 93 -15.92 4.08 13.27
C THR A 93 -14.95 4.05 14.45
N ILE A 94 -14.30 5.18 14.75
CA ILE A 94 -13.24 5.30 15.77
C ILE A 94 -13.69 6.11 16.99
N ILE A 95 -14.99 6.35 17.16
CA ILE A 95 -15.56 7.12 18.27
C ILE A 95 -16.13 6.18 19.33
N GLY A 96 -15.96 6.51 20.62
CA GLY A 96 -16.26 5.62 21.75
C GLY A 96 -17.74 5.31 21.97
N GLU A 97 -18.65 6.13 21.41
CA GLU A 97 -20.09 5.91 21.43
C GLU A 97 -20.49 4.58 20.78
N ILE A 98 -19.66 4.03 19.89
CA ILE A 98 -19.84 2.69 19.33
C ILE A 98 -19.83 1.62 20.44
N ASP A 99 -18.91 1.72 21.39
CA ASP A 99 -18.82 0.76 22.49
C ASP A 99 -20.03 0.86 23.42
N GLN A 100 -20.54 2.09 23.63
CA GLN A 100 -21.77 2.30 24.39
C GLN A 100 -22.97 1.65 23.70
N ILE A 101 -23.17 1.90 22.41
CA ILE A 101 -24.23 1.28 21.61
C ILE A 101 -24.12 -0.25 21.66
N SER A 102 -22.90 -0.77 21.51
CA SER A 102 -22.63 -2.21 21.53
C SER A 102 -22.96 -2.85 22.88
N SER A 103 -22.64 -2.17 23.98
CA SER A 103 -22.98 -2.64 25.34
C SER A 103 -24.48 -2.66 25.59
N LEU A 104 -25.22 -1.64 25.13
CA LEU A 104 -26.68 -1.58 25.25
C LEU A 104 -27.38 -2.69 24.45
N LEU A 105 -26.80 -3.10 23.32
CA LEU A 105 -27.32 -4.15 22.45
C LEU A 105 -26.78 -5.55 22.79
N ASN A 106 -25.86 -5.67 23.76
CA ASN A 106 -25.16 -6.92 24.11
C ASN A 106 -24.45 -7.60 22.93
N ILE A 107 -23.85 -6.81 22.01
CA ILE A 107 -23.15 -7.30 20.81
C ILE A 107 -21.65 -6.94 20.80
N THR A 108 -21.05 -6.77 21.98
CA THR A 108 -19.64 -6.37 22.18
C THR A 108 -18.62 -7.31 21.55
N SER A 109 -18.99 -8.55 21.28
CA SER A 109 -18.14 -9.52 20.57
C SER A 109 -18.04 -9.26 19.06
N ILE A 110 -18.98 -8.50 18.48
CA ILE A 110 -19.10 -8.30 17.04
C ILE A 110 -18.96 -6.82 16.67
N LEU A 111 -19.30 -5.91 17.58
CA LEU A 111 -19.23 -4.46 17.38
C LEU A 111 -18.46 -3.80 18.51
N TYR A 112 -17.40 -3.07 18.16
CA TYR A 112 -16.60 -2.23 19.06
C TYR A 112 -15.90 -1.14 18.25
N GLN A 113 -15.31 -0.15 18.91
CA GLN A 113 -14.56 0.93 18.27
C GLN A 113 -13.45 0.38 17.33
N GLY A 114 -13.43 0.84 16.08
CA GLY A 114 -12.54 0.34 15.03
C GLY A 114 -13.09 -0.86 14.24
N THR A 115 -14.28 -1.39 14.57
CA THR A 115 -14.85 -2.52 13.83
C THR A 115 -15.19 -2.13 12.39
N GLY A 116 -14.71 -2.93 11.44
CA GLY A 116 -14.98 -2.78 10.01
C GLY A 116 -14.06 -1.80 9.29
N GLY A 117 -13.44 -0.86 10.02
CA GLY A 117 -12.33 -0.05 9.57
C GLY A 117 -12.53 0.62 8.22
N VAL A 118 -11.51 0.55 7.37
CA VAL A 118 -11.50 1.18 6.05
C VAL A 118 -12.55 0.60 5.08
N ILE A 119 -12.86 -0.71 5.18
CA ILE A 119 -13.88 -1.35 4.34
C ILE A 119 -15.25 -0.78 4.68
N ALA A 120 -15.57 -0.69 5.97
CA ALA A 120 -16.83 -0.10 6.42
C ALA A 120 -16.96 1.33 5.90
N ALA A 121 -15.96 2.18 6.16
CA ALA A 121 -15.98 3.58 5.74
C ALA A 121 -16.22 3.76 4.24
N PHE A 122 -15.62 2.92 3.39
CA PHE A 122 -15.81 2.93 1.94
C PHE A 122 -17.25 2.53 1.53
N ILE A 123 -17.75 1.41 2.06
CA ILE A 123 -19.10 0.90 1.73
C ILE A 123 -20.17 1.85 2.28
N GLY A 124 -19.99 2.33 3.51
CA GLY A 124 -20.88 3.31 4.14
C GLY A 124 -20.93 4.62 3.36
N SER A 125 -19.79 5.10 2.87
CA SER A 125 -19.73 6.30 2.02
C SER A 125 -20.42 6.13 0.66
N PHE A 126 -20.34 4.93 0.08
CA PHE A 126 -21.12 4.61 -1.12
C PHE A 126 -22.63 4.70 -0.87
N ILE A 127 -23.11 4.08 0.21
CA ILE A 127 -24.53 4.10 0.58
C ILE A 127 -24.97 5.52 0.92
N LEU A 128 -24.19 6.24 1.73
CA LEU A 128 -24.44 7.64 2.08
C LEU A 128 -24.62 8.50 0.83
N SER A 129 -23.71 8.38 -0.14
CA SER A 129 -23.78 9.13 -1.39
C SER A 129 -25.05 8.82 -2.17
N LYS A 130 -25.50 7.56 -2.18
CA LYS A 130 -26.75 7.17 -2.86
C LYS A 130 -27.99 7.70 -2.14
N VAL A 131 -28.03 7.61 -0.82
CA VAL A 131 -29.13 8.14 0.00
C VAL A 131 -29.20 9.66 -0.14
N GLU A 132 -28.05 10.35 -0.04
CA GLU A 132 -27.98 11.80 -0.18
C GLU A 132 -28.47 12.26 -1.56
N LEU A 133 -27.97 11.66 -2.64
CA LEU A 133 -28.40 12.02 -4.00
C LEU A 133 -29.89 11.73 -4.24
N PHE A 134 -30.42 10.66 -3.63
CA PHE A 134 -31.84 10.34 -3.70
C PHE A 134 -32.68 11.39 -2.97
N LEU A 135 -32.30 11.76 -1.74
CA LEU A 135 -32.98 12.79 -0.96
C LEU A 135 -32.91 14.15 -1.67
N ARG A 136 -31.73 14.53 -2.16
CA ARG A 136 -31.49 15.79 -2.89
C ARG A 136 -32.39 15.92 -4.13
N LYS A 137 -32.71 14.80 -4.78
CA LYS A 137 -33.62 14.77 -5.94
C LYS A 137 -35.09 14.97 -5.58
N HIS A 138 -35.51 14.59 -4.37
CA HIS A 138 -36.91 14.64 -3.94
C HIS A 138 -37.20 15.78 -2.95
N MET A 139 -36.16 16.44 -2.43
CA MET A 139 -36.30 17.51 -1.45
C MET A 139 -36.74 18.83 -2.11
N LEU A 140 -37.55 19.60 -1.40
CA LEU A 140 -37.87 20.97 -1.79
C LEU A 140 -36.60 21.83 -1.76
N PRO A 141 -36.36 22.72 -2.76
CA PRO A 141 -35.14 23.52 -2.84
C PRO A 141 -34.83 24.33 -1.57
N SER A 142 -35.86 24.83 -0.87
CA SER A 142 -35.71 25.61 0.37
C SER A 142 -35.22 24.80 1.57
N LEU A 143 -35.42 23.48 1.56
CA LEU A 143 -35.06 22.59 2.67
C LEU A 143 -33.82 21.74 2.37
N ASP A 144 -33.40 21.67 1.11
CA ASP A 144 -32.31 20.81 0.64
C ASP A 144 -30.99 21.05 1.38
N MET A 145 -30.64 22.31 1.65
CA MET A 145 -29.37 22.66 2.30
C MET A 145 -29.26 22.13 3.74
N VAL A 146 -30.38 21.91 4.43
CA VAL A 146 -30.41 21.52 5.85
C VAL A 146 -30.89 20.08 6.02
N LEU A 147 -32.04 19.73 5.42
CA LEU A 147 -32.68 18.44 5.68
C LEU A 147 -32.01 17.29 4.92
N THR A 148 -31.57 17.51 3.68
CA THR A 148 -30.93 16.45 2.88
C THR A 148 -29.67 15.89 3.56
N PRO A 149 -28.67 16.69 3.96
CA PRO A 149 -27.48 16.15 4.63
C PRO A 149 -27.80 15.52 5.99
N LEU A 150 -28.73 16.09 6.76
CA LEU A 150 -29.15 15.58 8.05
C LEU A 150 -29.81 14.20 7.92
N LEU A 151 -30.83 14.09 7.07
CA LEU A 151 -31.56 12.85 6.84
C LEU A 151 -30.67 11.79 6.19
N ALA A 152 -29.79 12.18 5.27
CA ALA A 152 -28.85 11.25 4.65
C ALA A 152 -27.97 10.56 5.70
N ILE A 153 -27.43 11.33 6.65
CA ILE A 153 -26.64 10.79 7.76
C ILE A 153 -27.51 9.91 8.67
N ILE A 154 -28.65 10.41 9.16
CA ILE A 154 -29.51 9.65 10.10
C ILE A 154 -29.91 8.30 9.49
N ILE A 155 -30.34 8.30 8.23
CA ILE A 155 -30.78 7.08 7.52
C ILE A 155 -29.61 6.13 7.28
N THR A 156 -28.40 6.65 7.06
CA THR A 156 -27.22 5.81 6.75
C THR A 156 -26.51 5.30 8.00
N VAL A 157 -26.48 6.05 9.09
CA VAL A 157 -25.75 5.69 10.32
C VAL A 157 -26.29 4.43 10.96
N LEU A 158 -27.61 4.26 11.02
CA LEU A 158 -28.22 3.07 11.61
C LEU A 158 -27.78 1.78 10.92
N PRO A 159 -27.93 1.61 9.58
CA PRO A 159 -27.42 0.42 8.91
C PRO A 159 -25.90 0.36 8.88
N TYR A 160 -25.21 1.51 8.91
CA TYR A 160 -23.76 1.57 8.98
C TYR A 160 -23.21 0.91 10.24
N VAL A 161 -23.67 1.33 11.40
CA VAL A 161 -23.18 0.83 12.69
C VAL A 161 -23.64 -0.62 12.93
N LEU A 162 -24.91 -0.94 12.65
CA LEU A 162 -25.48 -2.24 13.03
C LEU A 162 -25.18 -3.37 12.05
N PHE A 163 -24.97 -3.07 10.77
CA PHE A 163 -24.74 -4.10 9.75
C PHE A 163 -23.41 -3.93 9.05
N ILE A 164 -23.11 -2.73 8.51
CA ILE A 164 -21.93 -2.54 7.66
C ILE A 164 -20.64 -2.72 8.48
N MET A 165 -20.53 -2.12 9.67
CA MET A 165 -19.37 -2.26 10.54
C MET A 165 -19.12 -3.74 10.91
N PRO A 166 -20.07 -4.49 11.50
CA PRO A 166 -19.92 -5.93 11.77
C PRO A 166 -19.53 -6.79 10.56
N ILE A 167 -20.24 -6.63 9.44
CA ILE A 167 -20.01 -7.42 8.22
C ILE A 167 -18.63 -7.10 7.67
N SER A 168 -18.26 -5.82 7.61
CA SER A 168 -16.93 -5.40 7.17
C SER A 168 -15.85 -5.88 8.13
N GLY A 169 -16.12 -5.92 9.44
CA GLY A 169 -15.22 -6.46 10.45
C GLY A 169 -14.94 -7.95 10.24
N ALA A 170 -15.99 -8.73 9.95
CA ALA A 170 -15.86 -10.13 9.60
C ALA A 170 -15.10 -10.34 8.28
N ILE A 171 -15.34 -9.49 7.27
CA ILE A 171 -14.58 -9.53 6.01
C ILE A 171 -13.11 -9.22 6.26
N SER A 172 -12.81 -8.16 7.01
CA SER A 172 -11.45 -7.77 7.39
C SER A 172 -10.76 -8.88 8.17
N SER A 173 -11.44 -9.54 9.11
CA SER A 173 -10.85 -10.63 9.88
C SER A 173 -10.51 -11.85 9.01
N VAL A 174 -11.38 -12.21 8.06
CA VAL A 174 -11.10 -13.28 7.08
C VAL A 174 -9.95 -12.91 6.15
N LEU A 175 -9.92 -11.67 5.63
CA LEU A 175 -8.82 -11.20 4.78
C LEU A 175 -7.49 -11.22 5.53
N CYS A 176 -7.47 -10.75 6.77
CA CYS A 176 -6.30 -10.83 7.64
C CYS A 176 -5.93 -12.29 7.91
N PHE A 177 -6.87 -13.19 8.21
CA PHE A 177 -6.57 -14.61 8.42
C PHE A 177 -5.93 -15.27 7.19
N LEU A 178 -6.43 -14.96 5.98
CA LEU A 178 -5.83 -15.43 4.73
C LEU A 178 -4.42 -14.84 4.53
N MET A 179 -4.23 -13.56 4.86
CA MET A 179 -2.91 -12.93 4.84
C MET A 179 -1.99 -13.56 5.88
N ASP A 180 -2.49 -13.91 7.07
CA ASP A 180 -1.72 -14.50 8.17
C ASP A 180 -1.23 -15.90 7.81
N LYS A 181 -2.06 -16.71 7.17
CA LYS A 181 -1.66 -18.02 6.62
C LYS A 181 -0.46 -17.93 5.67
N VAL A 182 -0.35 -16.81 4.94
CA VAL A 182 0.74 -16.52 4.00
C VAL A 182 1.89 -15.79 4.69
N SER A 183 1.62 -14.98 5.71
CA SER A 183 2.57 -14.05 6.33
C SER A 183 3.23 -14.62 7.59
N PHE A 184 2.59 -15.53 8.29
CA PHE A 184 3.05 -16.10 9.55
C PHE A 184 3.08 -17.60 9.40
N THR A 185 4.13 -18.09 8.75
CA THR A 185 4.45 -19.52 8.71
C THR A 185 5.73 -19.75 9.51
N ASP A 186 5.71 -20.73 10.41
CA ASP A 186 6.87 -21.07 11.23
C ASP A 186 8.00 -21.73 10.42
N SER A 187 7.66 -22.33 9.27
CA SER A 187 8.62 -22.94 8.37
C SER A 187 9.37 -21.88 7.54
N ILE A 188 10.69 -21.84 7.72
CA ILE A 188 11.60 -21.00 6.94
C ILE A 188 11.49 -21.26 5.43
N VAL A 189 11.29 -22.52 5.03
CA VAL A 189 11.15 -22.92 3.62
C VAL A 189 9.90 -22.30 3.01
N MET A 190 8.79 -22.31 3.75
CA MET A 190 7.54 -21.69 3.30
C MET A 190 7.68 -20.17 3.19
N ASN A 191 8.34 -19.52 4.15
CA ASN A 191 8.61 -18.08 4.08
C ASN A 191 9.43 -17.70 2.83
N ILE A 192 10.45 -18.49 2.49
CA ILE A 192 11.26 -18.29 1.28
C ILE A 192 10.38 -18.44 0.02
N VAL A 193 9.61 -19.52 -0.08
CA VAL A 193 8.76 -19.80 -1.26
C VAL A 193 7.69 -18.74 -1.44
N VAL A 194 6.99 -18.38 -0.35
CA VAL A 194 5.97 -17.33 -0.37
C VAL A 194 6.58 -15.99 -0.74
N GLY A 195 7.68 -15.60 -0.11
CA GLY A 195 8.39 -14.36 -0.40
C GLY A 195 8.79 -14.26 -1.87
N PHE A 196 9.31 -15.36 -2.42
CA PHE A 196 9.68 -15.45 -3.83
C PHE A 196 8.47 -15.26 -4.76
N ILE A 197 7.42 -16.06 -4.56
CA ILE A 197 6.24 -16.06 -5.44
C ILE A 197 5.54 -14.70 -5.38
N CYS A 198 5.35 -14.15 -4.18
CA CYS A 198 4.70 -12.85 -3.99
C CYS A 198 5.46 -11.74 -4.71
N ALA A 199 6.77 -11.62 -4.52
CA ALA A 199 7.55 -10.56 -5.16
C ALA A 199 7.67 -10.78 -6.69
N ALA A 200 7.80 -12.02 -7.15
CA ALA A 200 7.93 -12.31 -8.58
C ALA A 200 6.64 -12.04 -9.37
N ILE A 201 5.47 -12.33 -8.80
CA ILE A 201 4.18 -12.12 -9.47
C ILE A 201 3.73 -10.65 -9.40
N PHE A 202 4.31 -9.85 -8.50
CA PHE A 202 3.89 -8.47 -8.29
C PHE A 202 4.05 -7.58 -9.52
N LEU A 203 5.13 -7.71 -10.29
CA LEU A 203 5.32 -6.93 -11.52
C LEU A 203 4.25 -7.21 -12.59
N PRO A 204 3.90 -8.48 -12.90
CA PRO A 204 2.73 -8.79 -13.73
C PRO A 204 1.42 -8.20 -13.21
N ILE A 205 1.18 -8.28 -11.89
CA ILE A 205 0.00 -7.71 -11.24
C ILE A 205 -0.04 -6.18 -11.40
N ASN A 206 1.11 -5.52 -11.28
CA ASN A 206 1.26 -4.08 -11.43
C ASN A 206 0.91 -3.64 -12.86
N VAL A 207 1.49 -4.29 -13.88
CA VAL A 207 1.19 -4.02 -15.29
C VAL A 207 -0.29 -4.30 -15.61
N ALA A 208 -0.90 -5.30 -14.98
CA ALA A 208 -2.33 -5.59 -15.12
C ALA A 208 -3.26 -4.62 -14.37
N GLY A 209 -2.72 -3.69 -13.57
CA GLY A 209 -3.49 -2.74 -12.75
C GLY A 209 -4.20 -3.36 -11.55
N LEU A 210 -3.86 -4.61 -11.19
CA LEU A 210 -4.51 -5.36 -10.11
C LEU A 210 -3.91 -5.07 -8.72
N GLN A 211 -2.80 -4.35 -8.67
CA GLN A 211 -2.10 -4.00 -7.43
C GLN A 211 -2.94 -3.17 -6.45
N HIS A 212 -3.93 -2.41 -6.94
CA HIS A 212 -4.79 -1.60 -6.09
C HIS A 212 -5.61 -2.46 -5.11
N GLY A 213 -5.93 -3.71 -5.48
CA GLY A 213 -6.57 -4.66 -4.57
C GLY A 213 -5.65 -5.10 -3.43
N ILE A 214 -4.34 -5.22 -3.70
CA ILE A 214 -3.33 -5.56 -2.68
C ILE A 214 -3.09 -4.36 -1.75
N ILE A 215 -2.93 -3.17 -2.32
CA ILE A 215 -2.70 -1.93 -1.56
C ILE A 215 -3.88 -1.63 -0.63
N ALA A 216 -5.10 -1.95 -1.04
CA ALA A 216 -6.29 -1.79 -0.20
C ALA A 216 -6.26 -2.65 1.09
N LEU A 217 -5.41 -3.67 1.16
CA LEU A 217 -5.23 -4.50 2.37
C LEU A 217 -4.27 -3.88 3.39
N TYR A 218 -3.36 -2.99 2.98
CA TYR A 218 -2.39 -2.36 3.89
C TYR A 218 -3.05 -1.53 4.99
N PRO A 219 -4.05 -0.68 4.71
CA PRO A 219 -4.82 -0.01 5.75
C PRO A 219 -5.38 -0.96 6.81
N ILE A 220 -5.91 -2.10 6.36
CA ILE A 220 -6.57 -3.08 7.23
C ILE A 220 -5.53 -3.74 8.14
N GLN A 221 -4.35 -4.07 7.63
CA GLN A 221 -3.26 -4.61 8.43
C GLN A 221 -2.72 -3.58 9.42
N LEU A 222 -2.58 -2.32 9.00
CA LEU A 222 -2.10 -1.26 9.88
C LEU A 222 -3.07 -1.01 11.03
N GLU A 223 -4.38 -1.04 10.78
CA GLU A 223 -5.41 -0.91 11.80
C GLU A 223 -5.44 -2.11 12.76
N LYS A 224 -5.28 -3.33 12.24
CA LYS A 224 -5.35 -4.55 13.06
C LYS A 224 -4.07 -4.84 13.85
N TYR A 225 -2.90 -4.62 13.25
CA TYR A 225 -1.60 -5.06 13.77
C TYR A 225 -0.62 -3.91 14.07
N GLY A 226 -0.87 -2.71 13.53
CA GLY A 226 0.09 -1.60 13.57
C GLY A 226 1.23 -1.70 12.54
N PHE A 227 1.24 -2.75 11.70
CA PHE A 227 2.25 -2.95 10.67
C PHE A 227 1.71 -3.73 9.46
N ILE A 228 2.47 -3.72 8.37
CA ILE A 228 2.14 -4.33 7.07
C ILE A 228 3.16 -5.40 6.74
N THR A 229 2.69 -6.61 6.44
CA THR A 229 3.57 -7.80 6.36
C THR A 229 4.16 -8.03 4.97
N LEU A 230 3.43 -7.72 3.90
CA LEU A 230 3.84 -8.03 2.53
C LEU A 230 4.39 -6.83 1.76
N TYR A 231 4.20 -5.60 2.25
CA TYR A 231 4.75 -4.41 1.59
C TYR A 231 6.27 -4.50 1.39
N PRO A 232 7.09 -4.87 2.39
CA PRO A 232 8.53 -5.03 2.20
C PRO A 232 8.89 -6.07 1.11
N VAL A 233 8.11 -7.15 1.02
CA VAL A 233 8.31 -8.22 0.02
C VAL A 233 8.01 -7.69 -1.38
N PHE A 234 6.87 -7.02 -1.57
CA PHE A 234 6.50 -6.44 -2.86
C PHE A 234 7.40 -5.28 -3.27
N ALA A 235 7.99 -4.54 -2.32
CA ALA A 235 8.92 -3.47 -2.62
C ALA A 235 10.21 -3.97 -3.33
N MET A 236 10.54 -5.26 -3.21
CA MET A 236 11.65 -5.89 -3.95
C MET A 236 11.42 -5.90 -5.46
N ALA A 237 10.17 -5.81 -5.92
CA ALA A 237 9.84 -5.70 -7.34
C ALA A 237 10.54 -4.51 -8.02
N GLY A 238 10.61 -3.36 -7.33
CA GLY A 238 11.31 -2.19 -7.85
C GLY A 238 12.82 -2.43 -7.99
N ALA A 239 13.43 -3.09 -7.00
CA ALA A 239 14.86 -3.42 -7.05
C ALA A 239 15.20 -4.44 -8.15
N GLY A 240 14.38 -5.47 -8.31
CA GLY A 240 14.51 -6.43 -9.41
C GLY A 240 14.46 -5.74 -10.78
N GLN A 241 13.61 -4.73 -10.95
CA GLN A 241 13.57 -3.91 -12.17
C GLN A 241 14.80 -3.03 -12.34
N VAL A 242 15.29 -2.39 -11.28
CA VAL A 242 16.56 -1.65 -11.34
C VAL A 242 17.69 -2.56 -11.81
N GLY A 243 17.78 -3.75 -11.25
CA GLY A 243 18.73 -4.77 -11.66
C GLY A 243 18.64 -5.10 -13.16
N ALA A 244 17.43 -5.43 -13.63
CA ALA A 244 17.21 -5.75 -15.03
C ALA A 244 17.46 -4.57 -15.98
N GLY A 245 17.12 -3.35 -15.56
CA GLY A 245 17.42 -2.13 -16.29
C GLY A 245 18.93 -1.89 -16.44
N LEU A 246 19.70 -2.10 -15.37
CA LEU A 246 21.16 -2.06 -15.43
C LEU A 246 21.73 -3.19 -16.31
N GLY A 247 21.07 -4.36 -16.34
CA GLY A 247 21.42 -5.47 -17.23
C GLY A 247 21.24 -5.10 -18.70
N ILE A 248 20.09 -4.50 -19.03
CA ILE A 248 19.84 -3.94 -20.37
C ILE A 248 20.86 -2.86 -20.70
N TRP A 249 21.14 -1.92 -19.79
CA TRP A 249 22.16 -0.88 -20.00
C TRP A 249 23.51 -1.47 -20.41
N PHE A 250 23.98 -2.48 -19.67
CA PHE A 250 25.25 -3.15 -19.94
C PHE A 250 25.26 -3.88 -21.30
N LEU A 251 24.23 -4.67 -21.58
CA LEU A 251 24.13 -5.44 -22.83
C LEU A 251 23.92 -4.54 -24.06
N SER A 252 23.16 -3.45 -23.91
CA SER A 252 22.90 -2.48 -24.98
C SER A 252 24.18 -1.76 -25.41
N ARG A 253 25.08 -1.45 -24.46
CA ARG A 253 26.42 -0.94 -24.78
C ARG A 253 27.24 -1.94 -25.59
N LYS A 254 27.17 -3.22 -25.22
CA LYS A 254 27.85 -4.29 -25.96
C LYS A 254 27.29 -4.49 -27.37
N ALA A 255 26.00 -4.21 -27.55
CA ALA A 255 25.31 -4.25 -28.85
C ALA A 255 25.38 -2.93 -29.64
N ASN A 256 26.19 -1.94 -29.20
CA ASN A 256 26.27 -0.59 -29.79
C ASN A 256 24.94 0.19 -29.84
N ASN A 257 23.93 -0.19 -29.07
CA ASN A 257 22.66 0.53 -28.96
C ASN A 257 22.75 1.59 -27.84
N LEU A 258 23.41 2.71 -28.14
CA LEU A 258 23.65 3.79 -27.17
C LEU A 258 22.35 4.48 -26.71
N LYS A 259 21.32 4.54 -27.58
CA LYS A 259 20.02 5.10 -27.23
C LYS A 259 19.36 4.29 -26.11
N LEU A 260 19.23 2.97 -26.29
CA LEU A 260 18.64 2.09 -25.29
C LEU A 260 19.45 2.07 -23.99
N SER A 261 20.79 2.09 -24.09
CA SER A 261 21.67 2.24 -22.93
C SER A 261 21.35 3.51 -22.13
N ASN A 262 21.27 4.67 -22.78
CA ASN A 262 21.03 5.94 -22.09
C ASN A 262 19.63 5.99 -21.46
N VAL A 263 18.62 5.44 -22.14
CA VAL A 263 17.26 5.31 -21.58
C VAL A 263 17.26 4.38 -20.36
N ALA A 264 17.90 3.22 -20.46
CA ALA A 264 17.97 2.25 -19.37
C ALA A 264 18.65 2.80 -18.11
N PHE A 265 19.77 3.50 -18.28
CA PHE A 265 20.49 4.11 -17.16
C PHE A 265 19.69 5.26 -16.52
N SER A 266 19.14 6.16 -17.35
CA SER A 266 18.36 7.30 -16.85
C SER A 266 17.06 6.87 -16.16
N ALA A 267 16.43 5.77 -16.59
CA ALA A 267 15.26 5.19 -15.94
C ALA A 267 15.60 4.38 -14.66
N ALA A 268 16.83 3.88 -14.51
CA ALA A 268 17.25 3.13 -13.32
C ALA A 268 17.36 4.04 -12.08
N ILE A 269 17.77 5.30 -12.24
CA ILE A 269 17.89 6.29 -11.16
C ILE A 269 16.54 6.56 -10.45
N PRO A 270 15.44 6.93 -11.14
CA PRO A 270 14.14 7.04 -10.49
C PRO A 270 13.65 5.68 -9.96
N GLY A 271 14.02 4.58 -10.60
CA GLY A 271 13.73 3.22 -10.13
C GLY A 271 14.30 2.90 -8.74
N THR A 272 15.54 3.32 -8.45
CA THR A 272 16.15 3.12 -7.11
C THR A 272 15.44 3.93 -6.02
N MET A 273 14.83 5.04 -6.41
CA MET A 273 14.00 5.89 -5.55
C MET A 273 12.56 5.39 -5.42
N GLY A 274 12.22 4.23 -6.00
CA GLY A 274 10.89 3.63 -5.91
C GLY A 274 9.90 4.05 -6.98
N VAL A 275 10.35 4.82 -7.99
CA VAL A 275 9.50 5.25 -9.10
C VAL A 275 9.64 4.27 -10.26
N ALA A 276 8.74 3.28 -10.30
CA ALA A 276 8.84 2.17 -11.25
C ALA A 276 8.46 2.55 -12.69
N GLY A 277 7.57 3.53 -12.89
CA GLY A 277 6.94 3.84 -14.19
C GLY A 277 7.91 3.95 -15.38
N PRO A 278 8.93 4.84 -15.32
CA PRO A 278 9.91 4.98 -16.40
C PRO A 278 10.57 3.65 -16.75
N LEU A 279 10.96 2.86 -15.75
CA LEU A 279 11.74 1.64 -15.93
C LEU A 279 10.89 0.45 -16.40
N ILE A 280 9.64 0.34 -15.95
CA ILE A 280 8.70 -0.68 -16.43
C ILE A 280 8.46 -0.44 -17.92
N TYR A 281 7.93 0.74 -18.25
CA TYR A 281 7.29 0.95 -19.55
C TYR A 281 8.28 1.27 -20.66
N THR A 282 9.43 1.87 -20.36
CA THR A 282 10.40 2.26 -21.39
C THR A 282 11.54 1.26 -21.57
N VAL A 283 11.79 0.38 -20.60
CA VAL A 283 12.98 -0.49 -20.59
C VAL A 283 12.59 -1.96 -20.50
N THR A 284 11.95 -2.39 -19.40
CA THR A 284 11.77 -3.82 -19.13
C THR A 284 10.57 -4.44 -19.86
N LEU A 285 9.41 -3.78 -19.90
CA LEU A 285 8.20 -4.31 -20.54
C LEU A 285 8.33 -4.48 -22.07
N PRO A 286 8.98 -3.54 -22.82
CA PRO A 286 9.27 -3.76 -24.25
C PRO A 286 10.19 -4.95 -24.53
N HIS A 287 10.91 -5.43 -23.51
CA HIS A 287 11.83 -6.56 -23.60
C HIS A 287 11.38 -7.68 -22.65
N PRO A 288 10.42 -8.55 -23.03
CA PRO A 288 9.79 -9.54 -22.14
C PRO A 288 10.78 -10.44 -21.39
N LYS A 289 11.92 -10.76 -22.01
CA LYS A 289 13.02 -11.50 -21.35
C LYS A 289 13.59 -10.76 -20.13
N ALA A 290 13.79 -9.45 -20.24
CA ALA A 290 14.24 -8.62 -19.12
C ALA A 290 13.13 -8.40 -18.10
N PHE A 291 11.87 -8.32 -18.54
CA PHE A 291 10.73 -8.30 -17.63
C PHE A 291 10.69 -9.58 -16.76
N ILE A 292 10.86 -10.77 -17.35
CA ILE A 292 10.94 -12.04 -16.61
C ILE A 292 12.15 -12.05 -15.67
N ALA A 293 13.33 -11.61 -16.14
CA ALA A 293 14.51 -11.49 -15.30
C ALA A 293 14.28 -10.58 -14.08
N SER A 294 13.57 -9.46 -14.27
CA SER A 294 13.21 -8.55 -13.18
C SER A 294 12.24 -9.19 -12.17
N CYS A 295 11.28 -9.99 -12.64
CA CYS A 295 10.35 -10.73 -11.77
C CYS A 295 11.09 -11.77 -10.93
N LEU A 296 11.99 -12.55 -11.55
CA LEU A 296 12.76 -13.56 -10.84
C LEU A 296 13.74 -12.93 -9.84
N GLY A 297 14.40 -11.82 -10.22
CA GLY A 297 15.25 -11.05 -9.32
C GLY A 297 14.48 -10.45 -8.14
N ALA A 298 13.26 -9.94 -8.39
CA ALA A 298 12.33 -9.53 -7.35
C ALA A 298 12.00 -10.67 -6.38
N GLY A 299 11.74 -11.86 -6.92
CA GLY A 299 11.50 -13.07 -6.14
C GLY A 299 12.64 -13.40 -5.17
N ILE A 300 13.89 -13.37 -5.63
CA ILE A 300 15.05 -13.68 -4.77
C ILE A 300 15.15 -12.66 -3.63
N GLY A 301 14.96 -11.37 -3.90
CA GLY A 301 14.90 -10.35 -2.85
C GLY A 301 13.73 -10.59 -1.88
N GLY A 302 12.54 -10.85 -2.41
CA GLY A 302 11.33 -11.10 -1.63
C GLY A 302 11.46 -12.29 -0.69
N ALA A 303 12.13 -13.35 -1.14
CA ALA A 303 12.46 -14.51 -0.33
C ALA A 303 13.32 -14.15 0.88
N VAL A 304 14.35 -13.31 0.69
CA VAL A 304 15.22 -12.84 1.78
C VAL A 304 14.42 -12.03 2.79
N ILE A 305 13.68 -11.02 2.33
CA ILE A 305 12.85 -10.17 3.20
C ILE A 305 11.87 -11.00 4.03
N LYS A 306 11.21 -11.97 3.38
CA LYS A 306 10.23 -12.82 4.06
C LYS A 306 10.88 -13.81 5.02
N CYS A 307 12.06 -14.34 4.69
CA CYS A 307 12.83 -15.21 5.57
C CYS A 307 13.15 -14.56 6.93
N PHE A 308 13.41 -13.25 6.94
CA PHE A 308 13.68 -12.48 8.16
C PHE A 308 12.44 -11.86 8.80
N ASN A 309 11.24 -12.09 8.23
CA ASN A 309 9.97 -11.53 8.69
C ASN A 309 10.00 -10.00 8.87
N ILE A 310 10.61 -9.30 7.91
CA ILE A 310 10.59 -7.83 7.91
C ILE A 310 9.17 -7.35 7.58
N VAL A 311 8.70 -6.39 8.37
CA VAL A 311 7.40 -5.72 8.23
C VAL A 311 7.63 -4.23 8.00
N SER A 312 6.55 -3.47 7.75
CA SER A 312 6.64 -2.02 7.63
C SER A 312 5.57 -1.31 8.42
N THR A 313 5.90 -0.14 8.95
CA THR A 313 5.00 0.75 9.71
C THR A 313 4.13 1.63 8.81
N GLY A 314 4.29 1.53 7.49
CA GLY A 314 3.46 2.23 6.51
C GLY A 314 3.70 1.69 5.10
N TRP A 315 3.25 2.42 4.09
CA TRP A 315 3.58 2.13 2.69
C TRP A 315 3.73 3.42 1.89
N GLY A 316 4.36 3.32 0.73
CA GLY A 316 4.72 4.47 -0.09
C GLY A 316 5.51 4.09 -1.33
N PRO A 317 6.45 4.94 -1.79
CA PRO A 317 7.38 4.57 -2.84
C PRO A 317 8.28 3.46 -2.31
N SER A 318 8.53 2.46 -3.17
CA SER A 318 9.47 1.38 -2.88
C SER A 318 10.92 1.88 -2.91
N GLY A 319 11.89 0.98 -2.99
CA GLY A 319 13.30 1.36 -3.13
C GLY A 319 13.88 1.92 -1.83
N ILE A 320 14.85 2.84 -1.95
CA ILE A 320 15.65 3.34 -0.83
C ILE A 320 14.78 4.10 0.18
N LEU A 321 13.75 4.83 -0.27
CA LEU A 321 12.90 5.63 0.62
C LEU A 321 12.15 4.78 1.64
N ALA A 322 11.78 3.55 1.26
CA ALA A 322 11.07 2.64 2.15
C ALA A 322 11.94 2.11 3.31
N LEU A 323 13.28 2.25 3.25
CA LEU A 323 14.22 1.79 4.29
C LEU A 323 13.81 2.25 5.68
N PHE A 324 13.41 3.52 5.79
CA PHE A 324 13.11 4.14 7.07
C PHE A 324 11.79 3.67 7.67
N MET A 325 10.94 3.03 6.88
CA MET A 325 9.62 2.55 7.30
C MET A 325 9.64 1.07 7.71
N MET A 326 10.81 0.43 7.68
CA MET A 326 10.96 -1.00 7.96
C MET A 326 11.07 -1.27 9.45
N ASP A 327 10.42 -2.33 9.89
CA ASP A 327 10.48 -2.82 11.26
C ASP A 327 10.52 -4.35 11.28
N GLY A 328 10.84 -4.95 12.42
CA GLY A 328 10.88 -6.40 12.54
C GLY A 328 11.27 -6.92 13.93
N PRO A 329 11.38 -8.25 14.08
CA PRO A 329 11.52 -8.90 15.38
C PRO A 329 12.77 -8.51 16.18
N LYS A 330 13.81 -8.02 15.50
CA LYS A 330 15.08 -7.58 16.09
C LYS A 330 15.22 -6.05 16.11
N GLY A 331 14.11 -5.34 15.91
CA GLY A 331 14.02 -3.89 15.89
C GLY A 331 14.32 -3.24 14.54
N PRO A 332 14.02 -1.93 14.41
CA PRO A 332 13.99 -1.21 13.14
C PRO A 332 15.37 -1.05 12.47
N PHE A 333 16.46 -0.89 13.21
CA PHE A 333 17.81 -0.82 12.64
C PHE A 333 18.19 -2.09 11.89
N ASN A 334 17.97 -3.25 12.50
CA ASN A 334 18.27 -4.52 11.85
C ASN A 334 17.34 -4.75 10.64
N ALA A 335 16.07 -4.35 10.76
CA ALA A 335 15.12 -4.41 9.65
C ALA A 335 15.56 -3.54 8.46
N LEU A 336 16.08 -2.33 8.73
CA LEU A 336 16.64 -1.44 7.71
C LEU A 336 17.81 -2.10 6.98
N PHE A 337 18.77 -2.68 7.69
CA PHE A 337 19.93 -3.35 7.06
C PHE A 337 19.52 -4.57 6.24
N ILE A 338 18.61 -5.40 6.76
CA ILE A 338 18.09 -6.56 6.04
C ILE A 338 17.32 -6.13 4.80
N TYR A 339 16.53 -5.06 4.89
CA TYR A 339 15.81 -4.52 3.73
C TYR A 339 16.78 -3.98 2.67
N LEU A 340 17.83 -3.25 3.07
CA LEU A 340 18.89 -2.80 2.15
C LEU A 340 19.58 -3.98 1.47
N LEU A 341 19.90 -5.03 2.23
CA LEU A 341 20.49 -6.26 1.72
C LEU A 341 19.53 -6.96 0.74
N GLY A 342 18.23 -6.99 1.03
CA GLY A 342 17.20 -7.48 0.12
C GLY A 342 17.13 -6.69 -1.20
N LEU A 343 17.20 -5.35 -1.14
CA LEU A 343 17.26 -4.50 -2.34
C LEU A 343 18.50 -4.82 -3.18
N ILE A 344 19.67 -4.93 -2.56
CA ILE A 344 20.94 -5.24 -3.24
C ILE A 344 20.87 -6.64 -3.86
N ILE A 345 20.39 -7.64 -3.13
CA ILE A 345 20.24 -9.01 -3.64
C ILE A 345 19.25 -9.04 -4.80
N SER A 346 18.13 -8.33 -4.69
CA SER A 346 17.13 -8.29 -5.75
C SER A 346 17.66 -7.63 -7.02
N ALA A 347 18.37 -6.50 -6.88
CA ALA A 347 18.97 -5.80 -8.00
C ALA A 347 20.11 -6.61 -8.63
N THR A 348 20.99 -7.23 -7.83
CA THR A 348 22.07 -8.08 -8.36
C THR A 348 21.52 -9.32 -9.05
N ALA A 349 20.50 -9.98 -8.48
CA ALA A 349 19.80 -11.09 -9.11
C ALA A 349 19.14 -10.68 -10.43
N GLY A 350 18.41 -9.57 -10.46
CA GLY A 350 17.78 -9.05 -11.67
C GLY A 350 18.80 -8.71 -12.76
N PHE A 351 19.96 -8.17 -12.37
CA PHE A 351 21.08 -7.91 -13.27
C PHE A 351 21.67 -9.20 -13.84
N ILE A 352 22.07 -10.14 -12.99
CA ILE A 352 22.70 -11.41 -13.38
C ILE A 352 21.74 -12.22 -14.27
N LEU A 353 20.47 -12.35 -13.88
CA LEU A 353 19.47 -13.06 -14.67
C LEU A 353 19.23 -12.38 -16.03
N SER A 354 19.31 -11.05 -16.10
CA SER A 354 19.23 -10.34 -17.38
C SER A 354 20.41 -10.68 -18.28
N LEU A 355 21.63 -10.79 -17.73
CA LEU A 355 22.81 -11.19 -18.50
C LEU A 355 22.74 -12.64 -19.01
N ILE A 356 22.07 -13.53 -18.26
CA ILE A 356 21.92 -14.94 -18.63
C ILE A 356 20.82 -15.12 -19.68
N ILE A 357 19.68 -14.45 -19.50
CA ILE A 357 18.47 -14.65 -20.32
C ILE A 357 18.55 -13.85 -21.63
N LEU A 358 19.11 -12.65 -21.61
CA LEU A 358 19.20 -11.79 -22.80
C LEU A 358 20.54 -12.01 -23.54
N LYS A 359 20.46 -12.00 -24.87
CA LYS A 359 21.62 -11.93 -25.74
C LYS A 359 21.79 -10.50 -26.28
N PRO A 360 23.01 -10.03 -26.56
CA PRO A 360 23.23 -8.72 -27.18
C PRO A 360 22.44 -8.53 -28.48
N SER A 361 22.27 -9.61 -29.26
CA SER A 361 21.46 -9.63 -30.49
C SER A 361 19.98 -9.30 -30.26
N ASP A 362 19.46 -9.54 -29.05
CA ASP A 362 18.06 -9.22 -28.70
C ASP A 362 17.85 -7.70 -28.50
N LEU A 363 18.94 -6.92 -28.43
CA LEU A 363 18.94 -5.49 -28.10
C LEU A 363 19.56 -4.62 -29.21
N GLU A 364 19.91 -5.23 -30.34
CA GLU A 364 20.35 -4.50 -31.52
C GLU A 364 19.24 -3.58 -32.02
N GLU A 365 19.64 -2.43 -32.56
CA GLU A 365 18.70 -1.48 -33.15
C GLU A 365 18.12 -2.15 -34.42
N HIS A 366 17.03 -2.89 -34.28
CA HIS A 366 16.28 -3.33 -35.45
C HIS A 366 15.76 -2.06 -36.11
N SER A 367 16.38 -1.71 -37.24
CA SER A 367 15.83 -0.70 -38.13
C SER A 367 14.44 -1.16 -38.50
N THR A 368 13.42 -0.64 -37.82
CA THR A 368 12.06 -0.63 -38.33
C THR A 368 12.15 0.09 -39.67
N LYS A 369 12.24 -0.69 -40.75
CA LYS A 369 11.88 -0.22 -42.08
C LYS A 369 10.42 0.23 -41.96
N ARG A 370 10.27 1.56 -41.91
CA ARG A 370 9.09 2.40 -42.17
C ARG A 370 7.72 1.80 -41.92
#